data_AF-A0A946SHP4-F1
#
_entry.id   AF-A0A946SHP4-F1
#
_cell.length_a   1.000
_cell.length_b   1.000
_cell.length_c   1.000
_cell.angle_alpha   90.00
_cell.angle_beta   90.00
_cell.angle_gamma   90.00
#
_symmetry.space_group_name_H-M   'P 1'
#
loop_
_entity.id
_entity.type
_entity.pdbx_description
1 polymer ?
#
loop_
_entity_poly.entity_id
_entity_poly.type
_entity_poly.pdbx_seq_one_letter_code
_entity_poly.pdbx_strand_id
1 'polypeptide(L)'
;MSTSQDTPTHGFRHDPMSWAQTDDGLEAAIVREQVLGTPAEGDARALADAVSEVLAGQNSDGGFGDDSDGTAGAILKLLDLGVAADTREMREAGAALGRRVAAGAASACAGDEATELPMAIADARALCGIGETTSPQLQATLRWHADNVDLWINRGCPWSQAATITALAAGRGVLDIEDGLREALTWASEAVNGAGCISYFDPWSFVEIAATTDHPLAAAMLQKQLTLILRTQGLDGGWTMPDWWPTAQNSKVVFRALSRHGLLDVLHDLPPLPPGYKIGRTLATPAGDLWGLAWDGQAWWTCDEATNTAISFSATDGVVLRTVELPPGAGRGLGCWHGAPRSLKDRHGVRTPNASCASTLRRARALRSCRSIA
;
A
#
# COMPACT_ATOMS: atom_id res chain seq x y z
N MET A 1 -0.87 -27.15 3.56
CA MET A 1 -0.96 -27.57 4.97
C MET A 1 -0.42 -26.43 5.81
N SER A 2 -1.30 -25.60 6.40
CA SER A 2 -0.88 -24.54 7.33
C SER A 2 -0.35 -25.21 8.59
N THR A 3 0.91 -24.95 8.91
CA THR A 3 1.54 -25.38 10.16
C THR A 3 0.92 -24.59 11.32
N SER A 4 0.82 -25.19 12.51
CA SER A 4 0.17 -24.60 13.70
C SER A 4 0.84 -23.33 14.28
N GLN A 5 1.63 -22.60 13.49
CA GLN A 5 2.34 -21.36 13.86
C GLN A 5 1.58 -20.08 13.47
N ASP A 6 0.45 -20.17 12.76
CA ASP A 6 -0.23 -18.99 12.19
C ASP A 6 -1.34 -18.40 13.08
N THR A 7 -1.65 -19.00 14.23
CA THR A 7 -2.67 -18.45 15.15
C THR A 7 -2.04 -17.36 16.04
N PRO A 8 -2.56 -16.12 16.02
CA PRO A 8 -2.06 -15.07 16.90
C PRO A 8 -2.26 -15.49 18.37
N THR A 9 -1.24 -15.30 19.19
CA THR A 9 -1.32 -15.57 20.63
C THR A 9 -1.69 -14.33 21.45
N HIS A 10 -1.74 -13.17 20.79
CA HIS A 10 -2.10 -11.88 21.39
C HIS A 10 -3.01 -11.11 20.44
N GLY A 11 -3.86 -10.29 21.05
CA GLY A 11 -4.79 -9.40 20.40
C GLY A 11 -4.23 -7.99 20.21
N PHE A 12 -5.15 -7.04 20.08
CA PHE A 12 -4.83 -5.61 20.01
C PHE A 12 -4.07 -5.12 21.24
N ARG A 13 -3.18 -4.15 21.06
CA ARG A 13 -2.47 -3.54 22.19
C ARG A 13 -3.39 -2.60 22.96
N HIS A 14 -4.11 -1.79 22.21
CA HIS A 14 -5.09 -0.83 22.66
C HIS A 14 -6.43 -1.26 22.10
N ASP A 15 -7.53 -1.08 22.82
CA ASP A 15 -8.83 -1.52 22.35
C ASP A 15 -9.26 -0.69 21.12
N PRO A 16 -9.34 -1.27 19.91
CA PRO A 16 -9.76 -0.52 18.73
C PRO A 16 -11.25 -0.18 18.78
N MET A 17 -12.06 -0.92 19.54
CA MET A 17 -13.48 -0.62 19.70
C MET A 17 -13.69 0.64 20.54
N SER A 18 -12.85 0.86 21.56
CA SER A 18 -12.82 2.15 22.27
C SER A 18 -12.59 3.30 21.30
N TRP A 19 -11.56 3.23 20.44
CA TRP A 19 -11.32 4.25 19.40
C TRP A 19 -12.56 4.44 18.52
N ALA A 20 -13.07 3.35 17.95
CA ALA A 20 -14.22 3.38 17.05
C ALA A 20 -15.50 3.89 17.71
N GLN A 21 -15.61 3.89 19.05
CA GLN A 21 -16.77 4.40 19.78
C GLN A 21 -16.60 5.85 20.24
N THR A 22 -15.38 6.28 20.55
CA THR A 22 -15.13 7.59 21.18
C THR A 22 -14.62 8.66 20.22
N ASP A 23 -14.01 8.28 19.10
CA ASP A 23 -13.50 9.22 18.10
C ASP A 23 -14.66 9.80 17.28
N ASP A 24 -14.78 11.13 17.25
CA ASP A 24 -15.82 11.88 16.53
C ASP A 24 -15.40 12.29 15.11
N GLY A 25 -14.23 11.85 14.67
CA GLY A 25 -13.69 12.12 13.34
C GLY A 25 -14.40 11.32 12.24
N LEU A 26 -14.25 11.83 11.01
CA LEU A 26 -14.84 11.23 9.80
C LEU A 26 -14.45 9.76 9.61
N GLU A 27 -13.22 9.38 9.95
CA GLU A 27 -12.77 8.00 9.77
C GLU A 27 -13.49 7.02 10.71
N ALA A 28 -13.68 7.40 11.97
CA ALA A 28 -14.42 6.60 12.94
C ALA A 28 -15.90 6.49 12.54
N ALA A 29 -16.49 7.58 12.01
CA ALA A 29 -17.83 7.54 11.43
C ALA A 29 -17.95 6.56 10.25
N ILE A 30 -16.96 6.52 9.34
CA ILE A 30 -16.93 5.54 8.24
C ILE A 30 -16.84 4.11 8.78
N VAL A 31 -15.99 3.86 9.79
CA VAL A 31 -15.85 2.52 10.40
C VAL A 31 -17.16 2.07 11.04
N ARG A 32 -17.78 2.93 11.86
CA ARG A 32 -19.05 2.64 12.53
C ARG A 32 -20.17 2.35 11.54
N GLU A 33 -20.34 3.19 10.52
CA GLU A 33 -21.42 3.07 9.54
C GLU A 33 -21.21 1.87 8.60
N GLN A 34 -20.02 1.76 8.00
CA GLN A 34 -19.82 0.84 6.87
C GLN A 34 -19.19 -0.50 7.22
N VAL A 35 -18.53 -0.60 8.37
CA VAL A 35 -17.85 -1.85 8.76
C VAL A 35 -18.56 -2.51 9.93
N LEU A 36 -18.88 -1.74 10.97
CA LEU A 36 -19.46 -2.26 12.21
C LEU A 36 -20.99 -2.30 12.19
N GLY A 37 -21.64 -1.44 11.39
CA GLY A 37 -23.11 -1.31 11.37
C GLY A 37 -23.66 -0.72 12.68
N THR A 38 -22.89 0.12 13.35
CA THR A 38 -23.21 0.74 14.65
C THR A 38 -22.95 2.24 14.64
N PRO A 39 -23.67 3.04 13.83
CA PRO A 39 -23.50 4.49 13.80
C PRO A 39 -23.72 5.15 15.15
N ALA A 40 -22.91 6.17 15.42
CA ALA A 40 -23.06 7.08 16.54
C ALA A 40 -23.88 8.32 16.13
N GLU A 41 -24.34 9.07 17.13
CA GLU A 41 -24.97 10.38 16.91
C GLU A 41 -23.99 11.32 16.20
N GLY A 42 -24.41 11.90 15.08
CA GLY A 42 -23.59 12.82 14.29
C GLY A 42 -22.87 12.18 13.09
N ASP A 43 -22.71 10.86 13.04
CA ASP A 43 -22.03 10.16 11.94
C ASP A 43 -22.67 10.45 10.59
N ALA A 44 -24.00 10.35 10.52
CA ALA A 44 -24.75 10.63 9.30
C ALA A 44 -24.52 12.06 8.79
N ARG A 45 -24.37 13.04 9.70
CA ARG A 45 -24.05 14.43 9.33
C ARG A 45 -22.61 14.55 8.85
N ALA A 46 -21.64 13.99 9.58
CA ALA A 46 -20.23 14.04 9.19
C ALA A 46 -20.00 13.40 7.80
N LEU A 47 -20.64 12.26 7.53
CA LEU A 47 -20.60 11.61 6.23
C LEU A 47 -21.29 12.46 5.15
N ALA A 48 -22.47 13.02 5.42
CA ALA A 48 -23.18 13.88 4.47
C ALA A 48 -22.39 15.15 4.13
N ASP A 49 -21.73 15.77 5.11
CA ASP A 49 -20.87 16.93 4.93
C ASP A 49 -19.66 16.57 4.05
N ALA A 50 -19.00 15.45 4.32
CA ALA A 50 -17.88 14.95 3.51
C ALA A 50 -18.29 14.59 2.07
N VAL A 51 -19.47 13.97 1.89
CA VAL A 51 -20.03 13.70 0.56
C VAL A 51 -20.32 15.00 -0.18
N SER A 52 -20.92 15.97 0.50
CA SER A 52 -21.23 17.28 -0.07
C SER A 52 -19.96 18.02 -0.49
N GLU A 53 -18.90 17.94 0.31
CA GLU A 53 -17.58 18.52 -0.02
C GLU A 53 -17.00 17.92 -1.30
N VAL A 54 -17.02 16.59 -1.43
CA VAL A 54 -16.53 15.93 -2.65
C VAL A 54 -17.39 16.32 -3.85
N LEU A 55 -18.72 16.24 -3.73
CA LEU A 55 -19.67 16.56 -4.81
C LEU A 55 -19.63 18.04 -5.23
N ALA A 56 -19.23 18.96 -4.35
CA ALA A 56 -19.03 20.36 -4.71
C ALA A 56 -17.93 20.56 -5.77
N GLY A 57 -17.01 19.59 -5.92
CA GLY A 57 -16.00 19.55 -6.97
C GLY A 57 -16.46 18.93 -8.29
N GLN A 58 -17.72 18.50 -8.40
CA GLN A 58 -18.24 17.89 -9.62
C GLN A 58 -18.51 18.95 -10.69
N ASN A 59 -17.88 18.77 -11.85
CA ASN A 59 -18.02 19.65 -13.01
C ASN A 59 -19.39 19.46 -13.69
N SER A 60 -19.74 20.40 -14.58
CA SER A 60 -20.97 20.31 -15.38
C SER A 60 -21.00 19.15 -16.38
N ASP A 61 -19.85 18.55 -16.70
CA ASP A 61 -19.75 17.31 -17.49
C ASP A 61 -19.95 16.04 -16.64
N GLY A 62 -20.09 16.18 -15.32
CA GLY A 62 -20.18 15.09 -14.34
C GLY A 62 -18.83 14.60 -13.81
N GLY A 63 -17.71 14.99 -14.41
CA GLY A 63 -16.38 14.58 -13.96
C GLY A 63 -15.88 15.40 -12.77
N PHE A 64 -14.71 15.03 -12.25
CA PHE A 64 -13.99 15.78 -11.22
C PHE A 64 -12.60 16.12 -11.73
N GLY A 65 -12.14 17.34 -11.45
CA GLY A 65 -10.88 17.85 -11.99
C GLY A 65 -10.83 17.84 -13.52
N ASP A 66 -9.61 17.94 -14.06
CA ASP A 66 -9.36 18.09 -15.49
C ASP A 66 -9.04 16.76 -16.21
N ASP A 67 -8.79 15.68 -15.46
CA ASP A 67 -8.34 14.39 -16.00
C ASP A 67 -9.12 13.18 -15.46
N SER A 68 -8.78 11.99 -15.96
CA SER A 68 -9.37 10.72 -15.52
C SER A 68 -9.08 10.43 -14.04
N ASP A 69 -7.87 10.73 -13.57
CA ASP A 69 -7.41 10.45 -12.21
C ASP A 69 -8.26 11.19 -11.15
N GLY A 70 -8.52 12.49 -11.37
CA GLY A 70 -9.39 13.27 -10.52
C GLY A 70 -10.81 12.69 -10.43
N THR A 71 -11.35 12.21 -11.55
CA THR A 71 -12.70 11.61 -11.60
C THR A 71 -12.73 10.23 -10.94
N ALA A 72 -11.76 9.36 -11.23
CA ALA A 72 -11.65 8.03 -10.63
C ALA A 72 -11.45 8.13 -9.11
N GLY A 73 -10.56 9.01 -8.66
CA GLY A 73 -10.31 9.28 -7.25
C GLY A 73 -11.56 9.74 -6.50
N ALA A 74 -12.33 10.66 -7.08
CA ALA A 74 -13.59 11.13 -6.50
C ALA A 74 -14.65 10.02 -6.42
N ILE A 75 -14.80 9.20 -7.47
CA ILE A 75 -15.70 8.03 -7.46
C ILE A 75 -15.32 7.07 -6.33
N LEU A 76 -14.03 6.69 -6.23
CA LEU A 76 -13.56 5.79 -5.18
C LEU A 76 -13.77 6.38 -3.78
N LYS A 77 -13.54 7.69 -3.62
CA LYS A 77 -13.80 8.39 -2.36
C LYS A 77 -15.29 8.39 -1.98
N LEU A 78 -16.19 8.62 -2.93
CA LEU A 78 -17.64 8.60 -2.71
C LEU A 78 -18.13 7.19 -2.35
N LEU A 79 -17.61 6.15 -3.01
CA LEU A 79 -17.87 4.75 -2.63
C LEU A 79 -17.40 4.47 -1.20
N ASP A 80 -16.22 4.96 -0.84
CA ASP A 80 -15.68 4.84 0.52
C ASP A 80 -16.46 5.66 1.56
N LEU A 81 -17.19 6.70 1.15
CA LEU A 81 -18.13 7.44 2.00
C LEU A 81 -19.53 6.81 2.03
N GLY A 82 -19.75 5.74 1.27
CA GLY A 82 -20.99 4.95 1.32
C GLY A 82 -22.07 5.45 0.38
N VAL A 83 -21.70 6.32 -0.58
CA VAL A 83 -22.60 6.76 -1.64
C VAL A 83 -22.93 5.55 -2.52
N ALA A 84 -24.22 5.31 -2.72
CA ALA A 84 -24.67 4.24 -3.58
C ALA A 84 -24.19 4.43 -5.02
N ALA A 85 -23.74 3.35 -5.65
CA ALA A 85 -23.22 3.35 -7.02
C ALA A 85 -24.23 3.88 -8.06
N ASP A 86 -25.52 3.77 -7.77
CA ASP A 86 -26.62 4.15 -8.65
C ASP A 86 -27.21 5.53 -8.36
N THR A 87 -26.54 6.39 -7.60
CA THR A 87 -26.94 7.79 -7.53
C THR A 87 -26.73 8.48 -8.88
N ARG A 88 -27.41 9.61 -9.09
CA ARG A 88 -27.29 10.36 -10.35
C ARG A 88 -25.87 10.85 -10.55
N GLU A 89 -25.27 11.38 -9.49
CA GLU A 89 -23.94 11.96 -9.44
C GLU A 89 -22.88 10.91 -9.78
N MET A 90 -23.00 9.69 -9.23
CA MET A 90 -22.08 8.58 -9.52
C MET A 90 -22.19 8.09 -10.97
N ARG A 91 -23.41 8.01 -11.53
CA ARG A 91 -23.60 7.69 -12.95
C ARG A 91 -23.03 8.76 -13.88
N GLU A 92 -23.24 10.03 -13.56
CA GLU A 92 -22.69 11.15 -14.34
C GLU A 92 -21.16 11.14 -14.30
N ALA A 93 -20.56 10.87 -13.13
CA ALA A 93 -19.12 10.70 -12.97
C ALA A 93 -18.57 9.50 -13.76
N GLY A 94 -19.21 8.35 -13.68
CA GLY A 94 -18.84 7.17 -14.47
C GLY A 94 -18.89 7.42 -15.98
N ALA A 95 -19.95 8.09 -16.45
CA ALA A 95 -20.08 8.47 -17.86
C ALA A 95 -18.99 9.48 -18.28
N ALA A 96 -18.65 10.45 -17.42
CA ALA A 96 -17.56 11.39 -17.67
C ALA A 96 -16.20 10.68 -17.76
N LEU A 97 -15.91 9.78 -16.82
CA LEU A 97 -14.71 8.97 -16.81
C LEU A 97 -14.59 8.13 -18.09
N GLY A 98 -15.66 7.45 -18.50
CA GLY A 98 -15.70 6.67 -19.74
C GLY A 98 -15.41 7.51 -20.99
N ARG A 99 -15.94 8.75 -21.07
CA ARG A 99 -15.63 9.68 -22.17
C ARG A 99 -14.16 10.11 -22.17
N ARG A 100 -13.59 10.41 -20.99
CA ARG A 100 -12.18 10.82 -20.85
C ARG A 100 -11.23 9.69 -21.27
N VAL A 101 -11.51 8.46 -20.82
CA VAL A 101 -10.76 7.27 -21.23
C VAL A 101 -10.85 7.07 -22.76
N ALA A 102 -12.05 7.14 -23.34
CA ALA A 102 -12.24 7.00 -24.78
C ALA A 102 -11.53 8.09 -25.61
N ALA A 103 -11.32 9.27 -25.03
CA ALA A 103 -10.57 10.37 -25.65
C ALA A 103 -9.04 10.23 -25.49
N GLY A 104 -8.55 9.18 -24.85
CA GLY A 104 -7.12 8.98 -24.58
C GLY A 104 -6.58 9.85 -23.44
N ALA A 105 -7.44 10.42 -22.60
CA ALA A 105 -7.06 11.20 -21.43
C ALA A 105 -6.79 10.31 -20.20
N ALA A 106 -6.36 9.06 -20.41
CA ALA A 106 -6.02 8.15 -19.33
C ALA A 106 -4.67 8.56 -18.72
N SER A 107 -4.63 8.72 -17.39
CA SER A 107 -3.37 8.92 -16.68
C SER A 107 -2.54 7.63 -16.75
N ALA A 108 -1.30 7.70 -17.25
CA ALA A 108 -0.42 6.54 -17.21
C ALA A 108 0.04 6.34 -15.76
N CYS A 109 -0.26 5.19 -15.16
CA CYS A 109 0.36 4.83 -13.89
C CYS A 109 1.85 4.54 -14.12
N ALA A 110 2.70 4.94 -13.17
CA ALA A 110 4.13 4.65 -13.21
C ALA A 110 4.34 3.12 -13.19
N GLY A 111 4.77 2.57 -14.34
CA GLY A 111 4.86 1.14 -14.59
C GLY A 111 4.20 0.69 -15.90
N ASP A 112 3.23 1.46 -16.41
CA ASP A 112 2.48 1.17 -17.65
C ASP A 112 3.17 1.64 -18.93
N GLU A 113 4.39 2.19 -18.83
CA GLU A 113 5.14 2.71 -20.00
C GLU A 113 5.38 1.65 -21.10
N ALA A 114 5.23 0.36 -20.77
CA ALA A 114 5.42 -0.75 -21.69
C ALA A 114 4.11 -1.27 -22.32
N THR A 115 2.95 -0.75 -21.93
CA THR A 115 1.66 -1.34 -22.29
C THR A 115 0.74 -0.28 -22.87
N GLU A 116 0.35 -0.43 -24.14
CA GLU A 116 -0.67 0.39 -24.81
C GLU A 116 -2.07 0.04 -24.26
N LEU A 117 -2.24 0.10 -22.94
CA LEU A 117 -3.52 -0.20 -22.30
C LEU A 117 -4.52 0.92 -22.58
N PRO A 118 -5.80 0.57 -22.78
CA PRO A 118 -6.81 1.55 -23.14
C PRO A 118 -7.28 2.39 -21.95
N MET A 119 -6.89 2.07 -20.71
CA MET A 119 -7.37 2.71 -19.48
C MET A 119 -6.37 2.53 -18.33
N ALA A 120 -6.31 3.49 -17.41
CA ALA A 120 -5.56 3.36 -16.16
C ALA A 120 -6.24 2.37 -15.20
N ILE A 121 -5.46 1.68 -14.37
CA ILE A 121 -6.04 0.68 -13.46
C ILE A 121 -6.94 1.27 -12.38
N ALA A 122 -6.68 2.52 -11.96
CA ALA A 122 -7.52 3.27 -11.03
C ALA A 122 -8.90 3.58 -11.65
N ASP A 123 -8.94 3.99 -12.92
CA ASP A 123 -10.18 4.20 -13.66
C ASP A 123 -10.99 2.90 -13.76
N ALA A 124 -10.30 1.78 -14.04
CA ALA A 124 -10.93 0.47 -14.13
C ALA A 124 -11.57 0.08 -12.79
N ARG A 125 -10.87 0.29 -11.67
CA ARG A 125 -11.39 0.07 -10.32
C ARG A 125 -12.61 0.94 -10.02
N ALA A 126 -12.55 2.23 -10.36
CA ALA A 126 -13.66 3.16 -10.16
C ALA A 126 -14.92 2.73 -10.95
N LEU A 127 -14.76 2.38 -12.22
CA LEU A 127 -15.85 1.89 -13.06
C LEU A 127 -16.44 0.56 -12.55
N CYS A 128 -15.61 -0.39 -12.12
CA CYS A 128 -16.10 -1.61 -11.48
C CYS A 128 -16.89 -1.31 -10.20
N GLY A 129 -16.41 -0.37 -9.38
CA GLY A 129 -17.05 0.02 -8.13
C GLY A 129 -18.45 0.60 -8.30
N ILE A 130 -18.73 1.25 -9.44
CA ILE A 130 -20.07 1.75 -9.77
C ILE A 130 -20.93 0.75 -10.58
N GLY A 131 -20.44 -0.47 -10.78
CA GLY A 131 -21.17 -1.51 -11.51
C GLY A 131 -21.15 -1.37 -13.03
N GLU A 132 -20.22 -0.61 -13.61
CA GLU A 132 -20.04 -0.58 -15.07
C GLU A 132 -19.49 -1.93 -15.55
N THR A 133 -20.16 -2.54 -16.53
CA THR A 133 -19.83 -3.88 -17.03
C THR A 133 -19.70 -3.95 -18.55
N THR A 134 -20.13 -2.90 -19.25
CA THR A 134 -20.32 -2.89 -20.71
C THR A 134 -19.20 -2.15 -21.46
N SER A 135 -18.40 -1.35 -20.76
CA SER A 135 -17.27 -0.61 -21.33
C SER A 135 -16.22 -1.54 -21.97
N PRO A 136 -15.98 -1.47 -23.29
CA PRO A 136 -14.97 -2.30 -23.95
C PRO A 136 -13.55 -2.04 -23.44
N GLN A 137 -13.23 -0.78 -23.09
CA GLN A 137 -11.93 -0.39 -22.55
C GLN A 137 -11.72 -0.98 -21.15
N LEU A 138 -12.77 -0.99 -20.31
CA LEU A 138 -12.74 -1.64 -19.00
C LEU A 138 -12.44 -3.13 -19.14
N GLN A 139 -13.22 -3.83 -19.98
CA GLN A 139 -13.06 -5.26 -20.20
C GLN A 139 -11.66 -5.60 -20.76
N ALA A 140 -11.19 -4.84 -21.76
CA ALA A 140 -9.86 -5.03 -22.33
C ALA A 140 -8.74 -4.84 -21.29
N THR A 141 -8.86 -3.83 -20.42
CA THR A 141 -7.87 -3.53 -19.38
C THR A 141 -7.83 -4.62 -18.30
N LEU A 142 -9.00 -5.05 -17.81
CA LEU A 142 -9.09 -6.13 -16.82
C LEU A 142 -8.57 -7.44 -17.38
N ARG A 143 -8.96 -7.80 -18.61
CA ARG A 143 -8.50 -9.04 -19.26
C ARG A 143 -6.99 -9.02 -19.47
N TRP A 144 -6.43 -7.92 -19.96
CA TRP A 144 -4.98 -7.83 -20.15
C TRP A 144 -4.23 -8.05 -18.83
N HIS A 145 -4.63 -7.42 -17.73
CA HIS A 145 -3.95 -7.61 -16.45
C HIS A 145 -4.09 -9.03 -15.90
N ALA A 146 -5.27 -9.65 -16.08
CA ALA A 146 -5.51 -11.02 -15.67
C ALA A 146 -4.70 -12.04 -16.49
N ASP A 147 -4.56 -11.81 -17.79
CA ASP A 147 -3.85 -12.72 -18.71
C ASP A 147 -2.32 -12.53 -18.69
N ASN A 148 -1.81 -11.44 -18.08
CA ASN A 148 -0.40 -11.04 -18.13
C ASN A 148 0.17 -10.72 -16.73
N VAL A 149 -0.21 -11.49 -15.71
CA VAL A 149 0.25 -11.29 -14.32
C VAL A 149 1.77 -11.21 -14.22
N ASP A 150 2.50 -12.07 -14.93
CA ASP A 150 3.96 -12.11 -14.96
C ASP A 150 4.65 -10.84 -15.52
N LEU A 151 3.91 -10.02 -16.28
CA LEU A 151 4.43 -8.79 -16.88
C LEU A 151 4.44 -7.61 -15.90
N TRP A 152 3.56 -7.58 -14.91
CA TRP A 152 3.46 -6.47 -13.96
C TRP A 152 3.76 -6.87 -12.51
N ILE A 153 3.60 -8.14 -12.16
CA ILE A 153 3.90 -8.62 -10.81
C ILE A 153 5.39 -8.50 -10.51
N ASN A 154 5.74 -8.05 -9.29
CA ASN A 154 7.12 -7.80 -8.87
C ASN A 154 7.88 -6.80 -9.79
N ARG A 155 7.16 -5.94 -10.52
CA ARG A 155 7.73 -4.85 -11.31
C ARG A 155 7.16 -3.50 -10.88
N GLY A 156 7.98 -2.47 -10.98
CA GLY A 156 7.58 -1.12 -10.65
C GLY A 156 7.21 -0.96 -9.18
N CYS A 157 6.15 -0.21 -8.95
CA CYS A 157 5.76 0.22 -7.62
C CYS A 157 4.78 -0.78 -6.98
N PRO A 158 4.97 -1.17 -5.69
CA PRO A 158 4.03 -2.07 -5.02
C PRO A 158 2.62 -1.49 -4.89
N TRP A 159 2.47 -0.16 -4.83
CA TRP A 159 1.16 0.49 -4.89
C TRP A 159 0.40 0.15 -6.17
N SER A 160 1.08 0.16 -7.32
CA SER A 160 0.47 -0.20 -8.61
C SER A 160 0.02 -1.66 -8.64
N GLN A 161 0.79 -2.56 -8.02
CA GLN A 161 0.43 -3.98 -7.94
C GLN A 161 -0.78 -4.21 -7.04
N ALA A 162 -0.85 -3.55 -5.88
CA ALA A 162 -2.02 -3.60 -5.01
C ALA A 162 -3.26 -2.97 -5.69
N ALA A 163 -3.11 -1.81 -6.33
CA ALA A 163 -4.18 -1.20 -7.11
C ALA A 163 -4.69 -2.15 -8.21
N THR A 164 -3.80 -2.86 -8.89
CA THR A 164 -4.16 -3.85 -9.90
C THR A 164 -4.93 -5.03 -9.31
N ILE A 165 -4.45 -5.61 -8.21
CA ILE A 165 -5.14 -6.73 -7.54
C ILE A 165 -6.53 -6.29 -7.07
N THR A 166 -6.66 -5.11 -6.48
CA THR A 166 -7.97 -4.59 -6.02
C THR A 166 -8.92 -4.31 -7.19
N ALA A 167 -8.41 -3.81 -8.32
CA ALA A 167 -9.19 -3.63 -9.54
C ALA A 167 -9.67 -4.97 -10.12
N LEU A 168 -8.81 -5.99 -10.19
CA LEU A 168 -9.18 -7.34 -10.62
C LEU A 168 -10.23 -7.95 -9.68
N ALA A 169 -10.08 -7.79 -8.37
CA ALA A 169 -11.07 -8.26 -7.40
C ALA A 169 -12.45 -7.61 -7.56
N ALA A 170 -12.48 -6.31 -7.86
CA ALA A 170 -13.70 -5.56 -8.19
C ALA A 170 -14.28 -5.98 -9.55
N GLY A 171 -13.42 -6.32 -10.51
CA GLY A 171 -13.76 -6.76 -11.86
C GLY A 171 -14.35 -8.17 -11.98
N ARG A 172 -14.45 -8.94 -10.89
CA ARG A 172 -15.03 -10.30 -10.90
C ARG A 172 -16.48 -10.35 -11.40
N GLY A 173 -17.22 -9.25 -11.28
CA GLY A 173 -18.59 -9.13 -11.84
C GLY A 173 -18.62 -8.72 -13.32
N VAL A 174 -17.49 -8.33 -13.89
CA VAL A 174 -17.37 -7.82 -15.27
C VAL A 174 -16.89 -8.93 -16.21
N LEU A 175 -15.88 -9.70 -15.79
CA LEU A 175 -15.25 -10.76 -16.59
C LEU A 175 -14.91 -11.97 -15.72
N ASP A 176 -14.79 -13.14 -16.37
CA ASP A 176 -14.10 -14.28 -15.78
C ASP A 176 -12.57 -14.02 -15.84
N ILE A 177 -12.00 -13.70 -14.69
CA ILE A 177 -10.59 -13.34 -14.46
C ILE A 177 -10.02 -14.01 -13.20
N GLU A 178 -10.68 -15.06 -12.72
CA GLU A 178 -10.37 -15.72 -11.44
C GLU A 178 -8.96 -16.33 -11.43
N ASP A 179 -8.51 -16.91 -12.55
CA ASP A 179 -7.17 -17.50 -12.64
C ASP A 179 -6.07 -16.44 -12.48
N GLY A 180 -6.19 -15.31 -13.19
CA GLY A 180 -5.24 -14.18 -13.08
C GLY A 180 -5.26 -13.53 -11.69
N LEU A 181 -6.46 -13.34 -11.11
CA LEU A 181 -6.58 -12.84 -9.74
C LEU A 181 -5.94 -13.79 -8.73
N ARG A 182 -6.16 -15.10 -8.88
CA ARG A 182 -5.55 -16.13 -8.02
C ARG A 182 -4.04 -16.15 -8.14
N GLU A 183 -3.49 -16.04 -9.34
CA GLU A 183 -2.04 -15.96 -9.55
C GLU A 183 -1.45 -14.73 -8.85
N ALA A 184 -2.06 -13.56 -9.03
CA ALA A 184 -1.61 -12.33 -8.39
C ALA A 184 -1.72 -12.36 -6.86
N LEU A 185 -2.80 -12.92 -6.32
CA LEU A 185 -2.98 -13.12 -4.88
C LEU A 185 -2.02 -14.16 -4.30
N THR A 186 -1.66 -15.19 -5.08
CA THR A 186 -0.66 -16.18 -4.66
C THR A 186 0.68 -15.50 -4.48
N TRP A 187 1.11 -14.72 -5.48
CA TRP A 187 2.31 -13.92 -5.37
C TRP A 187 2.27 -12.96 -4.18
N ALA A 188 1.18 -12.21 -4.00
CA ALA A 188 1.05 -11.23 -2.93
C ALA A 188 1.17 -11.90 -1.55
N SER A 189 0.48 -13.03 -1.37
CA SER A 189 0.53 -13.82 -0.15
C SER A 189 1.94 -14.36 0.13
N GLU A 190 2.67 -14.84 -0.89
CA GLU A 190 4.04 -15.34 -0.76
C GLU A 190 5.06 -14.22 -0.52
N ALA A 191 4.85 -13.04 -1.11
CA ALA A 191 5.73 -11.89 -1.03
C ALA A 191 5.69 -11.20 0.35
N VAL A 192 4.55 -11.26 1.06
CA VAL A 192 4.47 -10.80 2.45
C VAL A 192 5.32 -11.71 3.34
N ASN A 193 6.35 -11.13 3.95
CA ASN A 193 7.23 -11.83 4.87
C ASN A 193 6.58 -12.00 6.27
N GLY A 194 7.24 -12.72 7.18
CA GLY A 194 6.73 -12.96 8.53
C GLY A 194 6.59 -11.72 9.42
N ALA A 195 7.13 -10.56 9.00
CA ALA A 195 6.90 -9.29 9.68
C ALA A 195 5.67 -8.54 9.16
N GLY A 196 4.98 -9.06 8.14
CA GLY A 196 3.83 -8.42 7.52
C GLY A 196 4.17 -7.41 6.44
N CYS A 197 5.40 -7.43 5.92
CA CYS A 197 5.87 -6.46 4.92
C CYS A 197 6.19 -7.13 3.58
N ILE A 198 6.02 -6.38 2.49
CA ILE A 198 6.56 -6.72 1.17
C ILE A 198 7.76 -5.82 0.90
N SER A 199 8.96 -6.40 0.96
CA SER A 199 10.21 -5.65 0.81
C SER A 199 10.26 -4.45 1.79
N TYR A 200 10.90 -3.34 1.41
CA TYR A 200 10.94 -2.09 2.17
C TYR A 200 9.71 -1.19 1.99
N PHE A 201 8.73 -1.62 1.19
CA PHE A 201 7.67 -0.76 0.70
C PHE A 201 6.37 -0.89 1.49
N ASP A 202 5.49 0.09 1.28
CA ASP A 202 4.21 0.29 1.95
C ASP A 202 3.43 -1.00 2.20
N PRO A 203 3.29 -1.44 3.46
CA PRO A 203 2.53 -2.62 3.76
C PRO A 203 1.01 -2.38 3.74
N TRP A 204 0.54 -1.13 3.79
CA TRP A 204 -0.88 -0.81 3.97
C TRP A 204 -1.72 -1.11 2.73
N SER A 205 -1.19 -0.89 1.52
CA SER A 205 -1.91 -1.25 0.29
C SER A 205 -2.17 -2.75 0.16
N PHE A 206 -1.37 -3.60 0.81
CA PHE A 206 -1.65 -5.03 0.85
C PHE A 206 -2.71 -5.38 1.90
N VAL A 207 -2.83 -4.61 2.99
CA VAL A 207 -4.01 -4.70 3.87
C VAL A 207 -5.27 -4.29 3.11
N GLU A 208 -5.18 -3.30 2.21
CA GLU A 208 -6.29 -2.89 1.34
C GLU A 208 -6.77 -4.01 0.41
N ILE A 209 -5.86 -4.82 -0.14
CA ILE A 209 -6.25 -6.02 -0.90
C ILE A 209 -7.13 -6.92 -0.03
N ALA A 210 -6.75 -7.20 1.22
CA ALA A 210 -7.57 -8.00 2.12
C ALA A 210 -8.88 -7.29 2.51
N ALA A 211 -8.87 -5.97 2.64
CA ALA A 211 -10.05 -5.16 2.91
C ALA A 211 -11.05 -5.10 1.74
N THR A 212 -10.61 -5.38 0.52
CA THR A 212 -11.42 -5.26 -0.71
C THR A 212 -11.67 -6.61 -1.40
N THR A 213 -10.97 -7.67 -1.00
CA THR A 213 -11.04 -8.99 -1.63
C THR A 213 -11.48 -10.07 -0.65
N ASP A 214 -12.63 -10.68 -0.91
CA ASP A 214 -13.05 -11.92 -0.27
C ASP A 214 -12.45 -13.11 -1.02
N HIS A 215 -11.29 -13.59 -0.54
CA HIS A 215 -10.54 -14.71 -1.09
C HIS A 215 -9.60 -15.34 -0.03
N PRO A 216 -9.45 -16.68 0.04
CA PRO A 216 -8.61 -17.34 1.05
C PRO A 216 -7.13 -16.91 1.05
N LEU A 217 -6.55 -16.61 -0.12
CA LEU A 217 -5.17 -16.12 -0.21
C LEU A 217 -5.02 -14.70 0.37
N ALA A 218 -6.05 -13.86 0.26
CA ALA A 218 -6.07 -12.54 0.89
C ALA A 218 -6.16 -12.67 2.42
N ALA A 219 -6.94 -13.63 2.93
CA ALA A 219 -6.98 -13.96 4.36
C ALA A 219 -5.61 -14.46 4.87
N ALA A 220 -4.96 -15.37 4.14
CA ALA A 220 -3.64 -15.90 4.50
C ALA A 220 -2.56 -14.80 4.47
N MET A 221 -2.64 -13.87 3.52
CA MET A 221 -1.79 -12.70 3.47
C MET A 221 -2.01 -11.79 4.68
N LEU A 222 -3.27 -11.48 5.01
CA LEU A 222 -3.64 -10.66 6.17
C LEU A 222 -3.13 -11.27 7.49
N GLN A 223 -3.16 -12.60 7.63
CA GLN A 223 -2.60 -13.30 8.80
C GLN A 223 -1.11 -12.98 8.99
N LYS A 224 -0.31 -12.94 7.91
CA LYS A 224 1.10 -12.52 7.99
C LYS A 224 1.24 -11.05 8.36
N GLN A 225 0.28 -10.21 7.99
CA GLN A 225 0.25 -8.78 8.30
C GLN A 225 -0.22 -8.46 9.73
N LEU A 226 -0.73 -9.42 10.49
CA LEU A 226 -1.18 -9.19 11.87
C LEU A 226 -0.06 -8.62 12.76
N THR A 227 1.18 -9.10 12.60
CA THR A 227 2.32 -8.57 13.36
C THR A 227 2.51 -7.07 13.13
N LEU A 228 2.40 -6.62 11.88
CA LEU A 228 2.47 -5.21 11.53
C LEU A 228 1.29 -4.47 12.15
N ILE A 229 0.05 -4.87 11.84
CA ILE A 229 -1.19 -4.23 12.29
C ILE A 229 -1.16 -4.01 13.81
N LEU A 230 -0.88 -5.07 14.58
CA LEU A 230 -0.87 -4.99 16.05
C LEU A 230 0.26 -4.10 16.59
N ARG A 231 1.39 -3.97 15.88
CA ARG A 231 2.55 -3.17 16.33
C ARG A 231 2.45 -1.70 15.95
N THR A 232 1.74 -1.38 14.88
CA THR A 232 1.56 -0.01 14.39
C THR A 232 0.28 0.65 14.89
N GLN A 233 -0.45 0.00 15.81
CA GLN A 233 -1.63 0.57 16.43
C GLN A 233 -1.25 1.78 17.30
N GLY A 234 -1.99 2.88 17.15
CA GLY A 234 -1.90 4.08 17.96
C GLY A 234 -2.31 3.84 19.42
N LEU A 235 -1.94 4.77 20.30
CA LEU A 235 -2.29 4.70 21.73
C LEU A 235 -3.79 4.87 21.99
N ASP A 236 -4.47 5.51 21.05
CA ASP A 236 -5.92 5.68 21.02
C ASP A 236 -6.68 4.40 20.62
N GLY A 237 -6.00 3.43 19.97
CA GLY A 237 -6.59 2.22 19.42
C GLY A 237 -6.76 2.23 17.91
N GLY A 238 -6.56 3.37 17.25
CA GLY A 238 -6.66 3.54 15.80
C GLY A 238 -5.37 3.21 15.05
N TRP A 239 -5.41 3.40 13.74
CA TRP A 239 -4.25 3.33 12.84
C TRP A 239 -4.23 4.57 11.95
N THR A 240 -3.22 5.41 12.16
CA THR A 240 -3.05 6.65 11.41
C THR A 240 -1.66 6.69 10.83
N MET A 241 -1.54 7.13 9.58
CA MET A 241 -0.28 7.48 8.94
C MET A 241 -0.16 9.00 8.88
N PRO A 242 1.06 9.55 8.74
CA PRO A 242 1.23 10.98 8.56
C PRO A 242 0.36 11.52 7.41
N ASP A 243 -0.19 12.72 7.56
CA ASP A 243 -1.16 13.33 6.63
C ASP A 243 -0.67 13.45 5.17
N TRP A 244 0.64 13.40 4.94
CA TRP A 244 1.25 13.41 3.61
C TRP A 244 1.24 12.03 2.92
N TRP A 245 0.76 10.98 3.59
CA TRP A 245 0.65 9.63 3.03
C TRP A 245 -0.69 9.48 2.27
N PRO A 246 -0.70 8.92 1.04
CA PRO A 246 -1.92 8.80 0.22
C PRO A 246 -3.06 8.03 0.89
N THR A 247 -2.75 7.17 1.85
CA THR A 247 -3.72 6.37 2.63
C THR A 247 -3.73 6.76 4.11
N ALA A 248 -3.86 8.07 4.42
CA ALA A 248 -3.92 8.57 5.79
C ALA A 248 -5.09 7.98 6.64
N GLN A 249 -6.03 7.24 6.04
CA GLN A 249 -7.19 6.59 6.69
C GLN A 249 -7.00 5.06 6.82
N ASN A 250 -6.06 4.63 7.65
CA ASN A 250 -5.73 3.21 7.79
C ASN A 250 -6.67 2.44 8.72
N SER A 251 -7.29 3.09 9.71
CA SER A 251 -8.23 2.44 10.62
C SER A 251 -9.37 1.81 9.84
N LYS A 252 -9.97 2.54 8.89
CA LYS A 252 -11.01 1.99 8.00
C LYS A 252 -10.54 0.72 7.28
N VAL A 253 -9.36 0.75 6.68
CA VAL A 253 -8.81 -0.36 5.92
C VAL A 253 -8.56 -1.58 6.81
N VAL A 254 -7.99 -1.36 8.01
CA VAL A 254 -7.74 -2.42 9.00
C VAL A 254 -9.05 -3.02 9.49
N PHE A 255 -10.01 -2.21 9.93
CA PHE A 255 -11.32 -2.69 10.38
C PHE A 255 -12.03 -3.51 9.31
N ARG A 256 -12.05 -3.00 8.06
CA ARG A 256 -12.68 -3.69 6.93
C ARG A 256 -11.99 -5.02 6.62
N ALA A 257 -10.66 -5.07 6.62
CA ALA A 257 -9.90 -6.30 6.42
C ALA A 257 -10.15 -7.33 7.53
N LEU A 258 -10.04 -6.92 8.79
CA LEU A 258 -10.20 -7.82 9.94
C LEU A 258 -11.64 -8.32 10.07
N SER A 259 -12.64 -7.46 9.87
CA SER A 259 -14.05 -7.84 9.88
C SER A 259 -14.36 -8.84 8.76
N ARG A 260 -13.94 -8.53 7.53
CA ARG A 260 -14.18 -9.39 6.35
C ARG A 260 -13.66 -10.82 6.52
N HIS A 261 -12.49 -10.96 7.11
CA HIS A 261 -11.83 -12.26 7.28
C HIS A 261 -12.05 -12.88 8.67
N GLY A 262 -13.00 -12.35 9.45
CA GLY A 262 -13.38 -12.90 10.76
C GLY A 262 -12.27 -12.85 11.81
N LEU A 263 -11.35 -11.88 11.71
CA LEU A 263 -10.21 -11.72 12.62
C LEU A 263 -10.44 -10.65 13.68
N LEU A 264 -11.41 -9.75 13.50
CA LEU A 264 -11.64 -8.64 14.45
C LEU A 264 -11.99 -9.16 15.85
N ASP A 265 -13.03 -9.97 15.97
CA ASP A 265 -13.45 -10.55 17.26
C ASP A 265 -12.41 -11.52 17.82
N VAL A 266 -11.79 -12.33 16.94
CA VAL A 266 -10.72 -13.26 17.33
C VAL A 266 -9.56 -12.53 18.01
N LEU A 267 -9.14 -11.39 17.45
CA LEU A 267 -8.06 -10.59 18.04
C LEU A 267 -8.53 -9.82 19.27
N HIS A 268 -9.78 -9.38 19.32
CA HIS A 268 -10.33 -8.72 20.51
C HIS A 268 -10.36 -9.64 21.73
N ASP A 269 -10.65 -10.93 21.54
CA ASP A 269 -10.77 -11.91 22.63
C ASP A 269 -9.42 -12.47 23.13
N LEU A 270 -8.32 -12.16 22.43
CA LEU A 270 -6.97 -12.56 22.84
C LEU A 270 -6.38 -11.59 23.88
N PRO A 271 -5.45 -12.05 24.74
CA PRO A 271 -4.72 -11.17 25.65
C PRO A 271 -4.05 -10.03 24.87
N PRO A 272 -4.09 -8.79 25.39
CA PRO A 272 -3.56 -7.65 24.64
C PRO A 272 -2.07 -7.83 24.36
N LEU A 273 -1.62 -7.38 23.19
CA LEU A 273 -0.20 -7.38 22.87
C LEU A 273 0.54 -6.57 23.96
N PRO A 274 1.51 -7.17 24.68
CA PRO A 274 2.24 -6.46 25.71
C PRO A 274 2.94 -5.23 25.10
N PRO A 275 3.30 -4.22 25.91
CA PRO A 275 4.10 -3.09 25.46
C PRO A 275 5.33 -3.62 24.72
N GLY A 276 5.32 -3.52 23.39
CA GLY A 276 6.04 -4.45 22.50
C GLY A 276 7.55 -4.29 22.49
N TYR A 277 8.06 -3.42 23.35
CA TYR A 277 9.48 -3.25 23.61
C TYR A 277 9.63 -2.68 25.02
N LYS A 278 10.35 -3.41 25.86
CA LYS A 278 11.11 -2.74 26.90
C LYS A 278 12.29 -2.10 26.18
N ILE A 279 12.48 -0.79 26.33
CA ILE A 279 13.72 -0.15 25.90
C ILE A 279 14.85 -0.81 26.69
N GLY A 280 15.53 -1.77 26.05
CA GLY A 280 16.65 -2.47 26.67
C GLY A 280 17.88 -1.57 26.75
N ARG A 281 18.03 -0.67 25.77
CA ARG A 281 19.11 0.30 25.68
C ARG A 281 18.73 1.46 24.77
N THR A 282 19.21 2.65 25.12
CA THR A 282 19.23 3.82 24.25
C THR A 282 20.69 4.06 23.86
N LEU A 283 20.93 4.27 22.56
CA LEU A 283 22.25 4.62 22.04
C LEU A 283 22.18 6.05 21.52
N ALA A 284 23.19 6.86 21.82
CA ALA A 284 23.33 8.15 21.15
C ALA A 284 23.65 7.86 19.68
N THR A 285 22.91 8.49 18.77
CA THR A 285 23.30 8.50 17.36
C THR A 285 24.52 9.40 17.19
N PRO A 286 25.32 9.21 16.12
CA PRO A 286 26.30 10.19 15.70
C PRO A 286 25.65 11.58 15.52
N ALA A 287 26.44 12.65 15.58
CA ALA A 287 25.97 13.98 15.18
C ALA A 287 25.90 14.05 13.65
N GLY A 288 24.87 14.72 13.11
CA GLY A 288 24.73 14.93 11.66
C GLY A 288 23.29 15.05 11.21
N ASP A 289 23.10 15.26 9.91
CA ASP A 289 21.80 15.17 9.25
C ASP A 289 21.58 13.70 8.85
N LEU A 290 21.16 12.89 9.83
CA LEU A 290 21.21 11.44 9.72
C LEU A 290 20.00 10.83 9.01
N TRP A 291 20.26 9.96 8.04
CA TRP A 291 19.25 9.26 7.24
C TRP A 291 19.52 7.76 7.13
N GLY A 292 18.45 6.99 7.25
CA GLY A 292 18.48 5.52 7.13
C GLY A 292 19.15 4.85 8.32
N LEU A 293 18.80 3.58 8.55
CA LEU A 293 19.43 2.75 9.55
C LEU A 293 19.58 1.33 9.00
N ALA A 294 20.79 0.80 9.04
CA ALA A 294 21.09 -0.57 8.62
C ALA A 294 21.90 -1.30 9.69
N TRP A 295 21.72 -2.62 9.76
CA TRP A 295 22.47 -3.51 10.65
C TRP A 295 23.30 -4.46 9.80
N ASP A 296 24.60 -4.55 10.04
CA ASP A 296 25.50 -5.45 9.30
C ASP A 296 25.79 -6.78 10.01
N GLY A 297 25.19 -7.01 11.17
CA GLY A 297 25.49 -8.14 12.05
C GLY A 297 26.39 -7.78 13.23
N GLN A 298 27.08 -6.64 13.20
CA GLN A 298 28.05 -6.22 14.22
C GLN A 298 27.87 -4.76 14.67
N ALA A 299 27.59 -3.86 13.73
CA ALA A 299 27.44 -2.43 13.95
C ALA A 299 26.21 -1.87 13.23
N TRP A 300 25.70 -0.77 13.79
CA TRP A 300 24.69 0.04 13.12
C TRP A 300 25.36 0.94 12.10
N TRP A 301 24.62 1.24 11.04
CA TRP A 301 25.05 2.15 9.98
C TRP A 301 23.94 3.17 9.70
N THR A 302 24.34 4.42 9.53
CA THR A 302 23.48 5.54 9.08
C THR A 302 24.20 6.31 7.98
N CYS A 303 23.47 7.04 7.14
CA CYS A 303 24.06 8.09 6.30
C CYS A 303 23.99 9.43 7.02
N ASP A 304 24.91 10.32 6.71
CA ASP A 304 24.79 11.76 6.95
C ASP A 304 24.66 12.46 5.59
N GLU A 305 23.50 13.07 5.32
CA GLU A 305 23.22 13.73 4.05
C GLU A 305 24.11 14.95 3.83
N ALA A 306 24.35 15.74 4.89
CA ALA A 306 25.08 17.00 4.80
C ALA A 306 26.56 16.76 4.43
N THR A 307 27.15 15.69 4.95
CA THR A 307 28.54 15.32 4.65
C THR A 307 28.66 14.28 3.54
N ASN A 308 27.54 13.71 3.09
CA ASN A 308 27.48 12.61 2.12
C ASN A 308 28.39 11.44 2.53
N THR A 309 28.27 11.01 3.79
CA THR A 309 29.05 9.89 4.35
C THR A 309 28.15 8.81 4.93
N ALA A 310 28.64 7.57 4.96
CA ALA A 310 28.07 6.48 5.76
C ALA A 310 28.87 6.33 7.05
N ILE A 311 28.18 6.32 8.18
CA ILE A 311 28.75 6.28 9.52
C ILE A 311 28.34 4.96 10.18
N SER A 312 29.33 4.13 10.51
CA SER A 312 29.16 2.95 11.33
C SER A 312 29.36 3.29 12.79
N PHE A 313 28.48 2.82 13.66
CA PHE A 313 28.55 3.04 15.10
C PHE A 313 28.18 1.78 15.89
N SER A 314 28.78 1.68 17.07
CA SER A 314 28.68 0.52 17.95
C SER A 314 27.24 0.28 18.41
N ALA A 315 26.80 -0.97 18.29
CA ALA A 315 25.54 -1.44 18.85
C ALA A 315 25.50 -1.44 20.38
N THR A 316 26.67 -1.32 21.02
CA THR A 316 26.78 -1.43 22.47
C THR A 316 26.66 -0.08 23.14
N ASP A 317 27.34 0.94 22.63
CA ASP A 317 27.52 2.23 23.29
C ASP A 317 27.35 3.45 22.34
N GLY A 318 27.05 3.23 21.06
CA GLY A 318 26.81 4.31 20.09
C GLY A 318 28.09 4.99 19.59
N VAL A 319 29.28 4.54 20.00
CA VAL A 319 30.55 5.13 19.55
C VAL A 319 30.72 4.94 18.05
N VAL A 320 31.10 6.00 17.33
CA VAL A 320 31.44 5.94 15.90
C VAL A 320 32.66 5.04 15.72
N LEU A 321 32.49 3.98 14.93
CA LEU A 321 33.54 3.01 14.64
C LEU A 321 34.25 3.35 13.32
N ARG A 322 33.51 3.87 12.34
CA ARG A 322 34.03 4.12 10.99
C ARG A 322 33.15 5.14 10.26
N THR A 323 33.77 5.96 9.42
CA THR A 323 33.09 6.81 8.44
C THR A 323 33.62 6.50 7.05
N VAL A 324 32.74 6.46 6.05
CA VAL A 324 33.06 6.18 4.65
C VAL A 324 32.39 7.24 3.76
N GLU A 325 33.15 7.87 2.88
CA GLU A 325 32.58 8.78 1.88
C GLU A 325 31.68 8.03 0.90
N LEU A 326 30.50 8.59 0.64
CA LEU A 326 29.57 8.04 -0.33
C LEU A 326 29.77 8.69 -1.70
N PRO A 327 29.31 8.04 -2.79
CA PRO A 327 29.14 8.72 -4.07
C PRO A 327 28.25 9.96 -3.92
N PRO A 328 28.46 11.03 -4.71
CA PRO A 328 27.64 12.23 -4.64
C PRO A 328 26.13 11.92 -4.75
N GLY A 329 25.35 12.43 -3.80
CA GLY A 329 23.88 12.29 -3.79
C GLY A 329 23.35 10.96 -3.25
N ALA A 330 24.19 10.15 -2.60
CA ALA A 330 23.78 8.86 -2.00
C ALA A 330 23.45 8.94 -0.50
N GLY A 331 23.52 10.13 0.12
CA GLY A 331 23.38 10.34 1.56
C GLY A 331 21.99 10.13 2.19
N ARG A 332 21.03 9.52 1.51
CA ARG A 332 19.63 9.38 2.00
C ARG A 332 19.19 7.96 2.38
N GLY A 333 20.01 6.94 2.13
CA GLY A 333 19.62 5.57 2.49
C GLY A 333 20.77 4.56 2.45
N LEU A 334 20.68 3.57 3.32
CA LEU A 334 21.58 2.42 3.39
C LEU A 334 20.79 1.12 3.38
N GLY A 335 21.34 0.11 2.71
CA GLY A 335 20.88 -1.26 2.79
C GLY A 335 22.06 -2.17 3.13
N CYS A 336 21.84 -3.15 3.99
CA CYS A 336 22.79 -4.24 4.23
C CYS A 336 22.25 -5.52 3.59
N TRP A 337 23.14 -6.27 2.92
CA TRP A 337 22.78 -7.49 2.19
C TRP A 337 23.75 -8.60 2.60
N HIS A 338 23.23 -9.73 3.06
CA HIS A 338 24.04 -10.93 3.29
C HIS A 338 24.15 -11.75 2.00
N GLY A 339 25.39 -11.92 1.53
CA GLY A 339 25.71 -12.62 0.28
C GLY A 339 26.32 -11.68 -0.76
N ALA A 340 27.22 -12.20 -1.59
CA ALA A 340 27.70 -11.43 -2.74
C ALA A 340 26.49 -11.08 -3.62
N PRO A 341 26.35 -9.83 -4.10
CA PRO A 341 25.34 -9.52 -5.11
C PRO A 341 25.59 -10.46 -6.28
N ARG A 342 24.73 -11.47 -6.46
CA ARG A 342 24.75 -12.28 -7.67
C ARG A 342 24.56 -11.29 -8.80
N SER A 343 25.42 -11.37 -9.79
CA SER A 343 25.37 -10.39 -10.86
C SER A 343 23.96 -10.44 -11.48
N LEU A 344 23.35 -9.28 -11.68
CA LEU A 344 22.07 -9.17 -12.43
C LEU A 344 22.18 -9.76 -13.85
N LYS A 345 23.39 -10.15 -14.30
CA LYS A 345 23.66 -10.82 -15.57
C LYS A 345 23.39 -12.33 -15.54
N ASP A 346 23.27 -12.97 -14.39
CA ASP A 346 23.20 -14.44 -14.32
C ASP A 346 21.81 -15.04 -14.65
N ARG A 347 20.82 -14.23 -15.06
CA ARG A 347 19.51 -14.73 -15.56
C ARG A 347 19.44 -14.95 -17.07
N HIS A 348 20.48 -14.61 -17.84
CA HIS A 348 20.55 -14.94 -19.27
C HIS A 348 21.90 -15.60 -19.57
N GLY A 349 21.88 -16.92 -19.79
CA GLY A 349 23.06 -17.78 -19.87
C GLY A 349 24.08 -17.40 -20.95
N VAL A 350 25.02 -16.49 -20.61
CA VAL A 350 26.24 -16.26 -21.37
C VAL A 350 27.43 -16.31 -20.42
N ARG A 351 28.22 -17.38 -20.53
CA ARG A 351 29.50 -17.53 -19.82
C ARG A 351 30.54 -16.57 -20.41
N THR A 352 31.18 -15.77 -19.57
CA THR A 352 32.55 -15.30 -19.82
C THR A 352 33.40 -15.40 -18.56
N PRO A 353 34.73 -15.62 -18.68
CA PRO A 353 35.60 -15.92 -17.54
C PRO A 353 36.24 -14.67 -16.93
N ASN A 354 36.39 -14.71 -15.60
CA ASN A 354 37.33 -13.97 -14.73
C ASN A 354 37.63 -12.48 -15.03
N ALA A 355 37.15 -11.61 -14.14
CA ALA A 355 37.89 -10.44 -13.69
C ALA A 355 37.52 -10.11 -12.22
N SER A 356 38.55 -9.80 -11.44
CA SER A 356 38.57 -9.68 -9.98
C SER A 356 37.82 -8.47 -9.42
N CYS A 357 37.35 -8.61 -8.19
CA CYS A 357 36.86 -7.57 -7.29
C CYS A 357 37.75 -6.32 -7.26
N ALA A 358 37.27 -5.22 -7.85
CA ALA A 358 37.47 -3.82 -7.43
C ALA A 358 36.90 -2.88 -8.50
N SER A 359 35.57 -2.76 -8.60
CA SER A 359 34.83 -1.63 -9.23
C SER A 359 33.40 -2.00 -9.63
N THR A 360 32.48 -2.09 -8.67
CA THR A 360 31.05 -2.10 -9.01
C THR A 360 30.27 -1.14 -8.12
N LEU A 361 30.62 0.13 -8.24
CA LEU A 361 29.81 1.30 -7.83
C LEU A 361 29.49 2.18 -9.04
N ARG A 362 29.45 1.59 -10.26
CA ARG A 362 29.03 2.29 -11.47
C ARG A 362 27.75 1.66 -12.01
N ARG A 363 26.69 2.50 -12.02
CA ARG A 363 25.33 2.29 -12.55
C ARG A 363 24.32 1.62 -11.61
N ALA A 364 24.03 2.27 -10.48
CA ALA A 364 22.63 2.43 -10.09
C ALA A 364 22.12 3.67 -10.85
N ARG A 365 21.23 3.46 -11.82
CA ARG A 365 20.59 4.55 -12.56
C ARG A 365 19.61 5.20 -11.58
N ALA A 366 19.89 6.45 -11.22
CA ALA A 366 19.03 7.26 -10.37
C ALA A 366 17.59 7.22 -10.89
N LEU A 367 16.66 6.78 -10.05
CA LEU A 367 15.25 7.09 -10.16
C LEU A 367 15.15 8.62 -10.05
N ARG A 368 14.92 9.28 -11.19
CA ARG A 368 14.80 10.74 -11.26
C ARG A 368 13.40 11.14 -10.77
N SER A 369 13.40 11.99 -9.75
CA SER A 369 12.43 13.04 -9.41
C SER A 369 10.96 12.84 -9.81
N CYS A 370 10.09 12.60 -8.84
CA CYS A 370 8.81 13.31 -8.80
C CYS A 370 9.12 14.79 -8.53
N ARG A 371 8.81 15.66 -9.48
CA ARG A 371 8.87 17.12 -9.29
C ARG A 371 7.69 17.53 -8.43
N SER A 372 7.95 18.25 -7.35
CA SER A 372 6.97 19.17 -6.76
C SER A 372 6.73 20.30 -7.77
N ILE A 373 5.48 20.47 -8.19
CA ILE A 373 5.01 21.73 -8.75
C ILE A 373 4.77 22.67 -7.55
N ALA A 374 5.26 23.90 -7.69
CA ALA A 374 5.13 24.98 -6.73
C ALA A 374 3.69 25.50 -6.62
#